data_AF-A0AAV5B810-F1
#
_entry.id   AF-A0AAV5B810-F1
#
_cell.length_a   1.000
_cell.length_b   1.000
_cell.length_c   1.000
_cell.angle_alpha   90.00
_cell.angle_beta   90.00
_cell.angle_gamma   90.00
#
_symmetry.space_group_name_H-M   'P 1'
#
loop_
_entity.id
_entity.type
_entity.pdbx_description
1 polymer ?
#
loop_
_entity_poly.entity_id
_entity_poly.type
_entity_poly.pdbx_seq_one_letter_code
_entity_poly.pdbx_strand_id
1 'polypeptide(L)'
;MSYILVEALPFCAQTRTFLMMSGIDTIHHLIEMSEEQISSMDGIRDEILDEILSFKRLMDQWTKQGIEVRCNQRLGIQPDGSGYTVINAIYPETVTNRKYEMVIQNKDGEFVKDCLIDEMNVSKRLKNSLLSFGIISVRDVMDLDYDALSDIKKLGEKSKTELIKYLKTHTTIRLCA
;
A
#
# COMPACT_ATOMS: atom_id res chain seq x y z
N MET A 1 -12.62 13.82 7.85
CA MET A 1 -11.51 14.23 6.97
C MET A 1 -10.59 13.04 6.83
N SER A 2 -10.23 12.71 5.60
CA SER A 2 -9.51 11.51 5.22
C SER A 2 -8.01 11.79 5.27
N TYR A 3 -7.34 11.39 6.36
CA TYR A 3 -5.88 11.49 6.48
C TYR A 3 -5.31 10.09 6.70
N ILE A 4 -4.48 9.61 5.76
CA ILE A 4 -3.60 8.48 6.02
C ILE A 4 -2.45 8.98 6.88
N LEU A 5 -2.16 8.24 7.94
CA LEU A 5 -0.99 8.45 8.77
C LEU A 5 0.27 7.99 8.03
N VAL A 6 1.38 8.70 8.21
CA VAL A 6 2.70 8.34 7.65
C VAL A 6 3.13 6.95 8.10
N GLU A 7 2.66 6.46 9.23
CA GLU A 7 2.92 5.09 9.70
C GLU A 7 2.41 4.01 8.75
N ALA A 8 1.33 4.28 8.02
CA ALA A 8 0.74 3.37 7.04
C ALA A 8 1.43 3.49 5.67
N LEU A 9 2.36 4.43 5.50
CA LEU A 9 3.12 4.56 4.28
C LEU A 9 4.23 3.50 4.21
N PRO A 10 4.52 2.99 3.00
CA PRO A 10 5.56 1.99 2.77
C PRO A 10 6.96 2.61 2.77
N PHE A 11 7.17 3.62 3.60
CA PHE A 11 8.50 4.15 3.86
C PHE A 11 9.33 3.16 4.67
N CYS A 12 10.65 3.27 4.61
CA CYS A 12 11.51 2.55 5.54
C CYS A 12 11.25 3.04 6.98
N ALA A 13 11.65 2.23 7.98
CA ALA A 13 11.45 2.58 9.38
C ALA A 13 12.14 3.89 9.77
N GLN A 14 13.28 4.19 9.14
CA GLN A 14 14.04 5.42 9.40
C GLN A 14 13.29 6.65 8.89
N THR A 15 12.77 6.61 7.66
CA THR A 15 11.97 7.69 7.07
C THR A 15 10.67 7.92 7.82
N ARG A 16 9.95 6.86 8.24
CA ARG A 16 8.78 7.01 9.12
C ARG A 16 9.14 7.71 10.42
N THR A 17 10.19 7.25 11.09
CA THR A 17 10.63 7.82 12.38
C THR A 17 11.00 9.29 12.20
N PHE A 18 11.74 9.62 11.15
CA PHE A 18 12.11 11.00 10.82
C PHE A 18 10.90 11.90 10.60
N LEU A 19 9.96 11.47 9.76
CA LEU A 19 8.73 12.23 9.46
C LEU A 19 7.91 12.47 10.74
N MET A 20 7.73 11.44 11.57
CA MET A 20 7.01 11.56 12.83
C MET A 20 7.72 12.50 13.83
N MET A 21 9.04 12.38 13.98
CA MET A 21 9.83 13.27 14.84
C MET A 21 9.78 14.73 14.36
N SER A 22 9.59 14.92 13.05
CA SER A 22 9.46 16.24 12.43
C SER A 22 8.03 16.78 12.42
N GLY A 23 7.07 16.09 13.05
CA GLY A 23 5.67 16.51 13.11
C GLY A 23 4.88 16.29 11.80
N ILE A 24 5.41 15.48 10.88
CA ILE A 24 4.73 15.06 9.66
C ILE A 24 4.11 13.69 9.92
N ASP A 25 2.87 13.71 10.38
CA ASP A 25 2.11 12.53 10.77
C ASP A 25 1.12 12.07 9.70
N THR A 26 0.83 12.89 8.68
CA THR A 26 -0.12 12.57 7.61
C THR A 26 0.46 12.71 6.21
N ILE A 27 -0.05 11.89 5.27
CA ILE A 27 0.24 12.02 3.83
C ILE A 27 -0.07 13.43 3.32
N HIS A 28 -1.21 13.99 3.72
CA HIS A 28 -1.65 15.28 3.22
C HIS A 28 -0.63 16.38 3.54
N HIS A 29 -0.15 16.42 4.79
CA HIS A 29 0.92 17.32 5.21
C HIS A 29 2.18 17.11 4.35
N LEU A 30 2.58 15.86 4.13
CA LEU A 30 3.76 15.53 3.32
C LEU A 30 3.64 15.97 1.85
N ILE A 31 2.46 15.86 1.24
CA ILE A 31 2.23 16.23 -0.16
C ILE A 31 2.25 17.76 -0.33
N GLU A 32 1.72 18.52 0.63
CA GLU A 32 1.68 19.98 0.55
C GLU A 32 3.05 20.65 0.73
N MET A 33 4.00 19.98 1.39
CA MET A 33 5.36 20.50 1.56
C MET A 33 6.12 20.57 0.24
N SER A 34 6.80 21.68 -0.03
CA SER A 34 7.73 21.80 -1.16
C SER A 34 9.01 20.98 -0.96
N GLU A 35 9.71 20.69 -2.06
CA GLU A 35 11.01 20.00 -2.03
C GLU A 35 12.07 20.82 -1.26
N GLU A 36 12.02 22.15 -1.38
CA GLU A 36 12.89 23.06 -0.63
C GLU A 36 12.62 23.00 0.88
N GLN A 37 11.34 22.89 1.27
CA GLN A 37 10.98 22.74 2.69
C GLN A 37 11.48 21.42 3.26
N ILE A 38 11.31 20.31 2.52
CA ILE A 38 11.73 18.98 2.97
C ILE A 38 13.26 18.89 3.05
N SER A 39 13.98 19.38 2.04
CA SER A 39 15.45 19.38 2.03
C SER A 39 16.07 20.27 3.13
N SER A 40 15.34 21.28 3.61
CA SER A 40 15.79 22.15 4.70
C SER A 40 15.54 21.60 6.12
N MET A 41 14.91 20.43 6.24
CA MET A 41 14.57 19.85 7.54
C MET A 41 15.81 19.39 8.30
N ASP A 42 15.88 19.74 9.59
CA ASP A 42 16.98 19.33 10.45
C ASP A 42 17.05 17.81 10.59
N GLY A 43 18.25 17.25 10.40
CA GLY A 43 18.50 15.81 10.48
C GLY A 43 18.05 14.99 9.26
N ILE A 44 17.61 15.61 8.17
CA ILE A 44 17.29 14.88 6.93
C ILE A 44 18.58 14.36 6.29
N ARG A 45 18.58 13.07 5.92
CA ARG A 45 19.66 12.44 5.15
C ARG A 45 19.25 12.29 3.70
N ASP A 46 20.24 12.21 2.81
CA ASP A 46 20.02 12.07 1.36
C ASP A 46 19.11 10.87 1.04
N GLU A 47 19.25 9.74 1.74
CA GLU A 47 18.42 8.55 1.49
C GLU A 47 16.95 8.76 1.89
N ILE A 48 16.71 9.50 2.99
CA ILE A 48 15.36 9.85 3.45
C ILE A 48 14.73 10.83 2.47
N LEU A 49 15.49 11.85 2.06
CA LEU A 49 15.04 12.85 1.09
C LEU A 49 14.68 12.18 -0.24
N ASP A 50 15.54 11.32 -0.77
CA ASP A 50 15.31 10.58 -2.01
C ASP A 50 14.06 9.70 -1.93
N GLU A 51 13.83 9.01 -0.82
CA GLU A 51 12.64 8.19 -0.60
C GLU A 51 11.36 9.04 -0.60
N ILE A 52 11.37 10.17 0.12
CA ILE A 52 10.24 11.11 0.18
C ILE A 52 9.95 11.72 -1.20
N LEU A 53 10.98 12.21 -1.91
CA LEU A 53 10.82 12.82 -3.23
C LEU A 53 10.37 11.80 -4.27
N SER A 54 10.87 10.57 -4.20
CA SER A 54 10.41 9.48 -5.07
C SER A 54 8.93 9.21 -4.85
N PHE A 55 8.47 9.20 -3.60
CA PHE A 55 7.05 9.05 -3.28
C PHE A 55 6.20 10.23 -3.79
N LYS A 56 6.65 11.49 -3.61
CA LYS A 56 5.95 12.67 -4.15
C LYS A 56 5.84 12.65 -5.66
N ARG A 57 6.91 12.28 -6.37
CA ARG A 57 6.91 12.14 -7.84
C ARG A 57 5.90 11.09 -8.30
N LEU A 58 5.78 9.98 -7.57
CA LEU A 58 4.79 8.94 -7.86
C LEU A 58 3.36 9.47 -7.70
N MET A 59 3.10 10.20 -6.62
CA MET A 59 1.80 10.82 -6.34
C MET A 59 1.40 11.84 -7.43
N ASP A 60 2.35 12.64 -7.90
CA ASP A 60 2.13 13.58 -9.01
C ASP A 60 1.79 12.85 -10.31
N GLN A 61 2.45 11.71 -10.59
CA GLN A 61 2.14 10.88 -11.75
C GLN A 61 0.73 10.31 -11.69
N TRP A 62 0.31 9.79 -10.54
CA TRP A 62 -1.06 9.30 -10.33
C TRP A 62 -2.09 10.42 -10.54
N THR A 63 -1.83 11.59 -9.96
CA THR A 63 -2.72 12.76 -10.11
C THR A 63 -2.85 13.17 -11.59
N LYS A 64 -1.75 13.19 -12.34
CA LYS A 64 -1.74 13.46 -13.80
C LYS A 64 -2.49 12.40 -14.62
N GLN A 65 -2.56 11.16 -14.13
CA GLN A 65 -3.34 10.09 -14.73
C GLN A 65 -4.84 10.15 -14.36
N GLY A 66 -5.26 11.16 -13.59
CA GLY A 66 -6.62 11.29 -13.08
C GLY A 66 -6.95 10.28 -11.97
N ILE A 67 -5.93 9.66 -11.36
CA ILE A 67 -6.10 8.82 -10.18
C ILE A 67 -6.20 9.76 -8.99
N GLU A 68 -7.41 9.86 -8.44
CA GLU A 68 -7.60 10.57 -7.18
C GLU A 68 -7.08 9.69 -6.05
N VAL A 69 -5.97 10.10 -5.45
CA VAL A 69 -5.40 9.39 -4.30
C VAL A 69 -6.26 9.66 -3.08
N ARG A 70 -7.29 8.82 -2.90
CA ARG A 70 -8.20 8.88 -1.75
C ARG A 70 -7.63 8.06 -0.61
N CYS A 71 -6.85 8.74 0.21
CA CYS A 71 -6.24 8.18 1.40
C CYS A 71 -7.31 7.71 2.41
N ASN A 72 -7.49 6.40 2.63
CA ASN A 72 -8.47 5.82 3.57
C ASN A 72 -9.93 6.26 3.34
N GLN A 73 -10.47 6.02 2.15
CA GLN A 73 -11.77 5.39 2.16
C GLN A 73 -11.46 3.90 2.30
N ARG A 74 -11.91 3.26 3.40
CA ARG A 74 -12.38 1.87 3.24
C ARG A 74 -13.17 1.93 1.94
N LEU A 75 -12.68 1.26 0.90
CA LEU A 75 -13.43 1.16 -0.34
C LEU A 75 -14.86 0.90 0.11
N GLY A 76 -15.83 1.66 -0.39
CA GLY A 76 -17.21 1.58 0.09
C GLY A 76 -17.85 0.20 -0.05
N ILE A 77 -17.07 -0.82 -0.42
CA ILE A 77 -17.18 -2.22 -0.05
C ILE A 77 -17.35 -2.29 1.48
N GLN A 78 -18.59 -2.19 1.92
CA GLN A 78 -18.95 -2.68 3.24
C GLN A 78 -18.65 -4.18 3.23
N PRO A 79 -17.90 -4.72 4.21
CA PRO A 79 -17.85 -6.15 4.36
C PRO A 79 -19.29 -6.63 4.53
N ASP A 80 -19.76 -7.42 3.57
CA ASP A 80 -21.10 -7.99 3.56
C ASP A 80 -21.37 -8.93 4.75
N GLY A 81 -20.38 -9.07 5.63
CA GLY A 81 -20.43 -9.82 6.87
C GLY A 81 -19.87 -11.24 6.72
N SER A 82 -19.36 -11.64 5.54
CA SER A 82 -18.71 -12.95 5.37
C SER A 82 -17.33 -13.02 6.04
N GLY A 83 -16.61 -11.88 6.10
CA GLY A 83 -15.28 -11.78 6.71
C GLY A 83 -14.17 -12.51 5.95
N TYR A 84 -14.45 -13.04 4.75
CA TYR A 84 -13.48 -13.78 3.94
C TYR A 84 -12.73 -12.86 2.98
N THR A 85 -11.52 -12.52 3.38
CA THR A 85 -10.65 -11.57 2.69
C THR A 85 -9.72 -12.28 1.69
N VAL A 86 -9.03 -11.50 0.85
CA VAL A 86 -8.02 -12.02 -0.07
C VAL A 86 -6.90 -12.76 0.67
N ILE A 87 -6.50 -12.28 1.86
CA ILE A 87 -5.54 -13.00 2.69
C ILE A 87 -6.05 -14.38 3.11
N ASN A 88 -7.34 -14.54 3.40
CA ASN A 88 -7.93 -15.84 3.75
C ASN A 88 -7.94 -16.81 2.56
N ALA A 89 -8.10 -16.30 1.33
CA ALA A 89 -8.02 -17.09 0.10
C ALA A 89 -6.61 -17.63 -0.19
N ILE A 90 -5.59 -16.88 0.24
CA ILE A 90 -4.19 -17.23 0.02
C ILE A 90 -3.64 -18.09 1.16
N TYR A 91 -4.02 -17.76 2.40
CA TYR A 91 -3.61 -18.44 3.63
C TYR A 91 -4.85 -18.84 4.44
N PRO A 92 -5.49 -19.99 4.13
CA PRO A 92 -6.71 -20.42 4.83
C PRO A 92 -6.58 -20.53 6.35
N GLU A 93 -5.37 -20.73 6.88
CA GLU A 93 -5.06 -20.75 8.31
C GLU A 93 -5.31 -19.42 9.04
N THR A 94 -5.39 -18.31 8.29
CA THR A 94 -5.72 -16.98 8.82
C THR A 94 -7.20 -16.83 9.18
N VAL A 95 -8.06 -17.78 8.80
CA VAL A 95 -9.48 -17.85 9.22
C VAL A 95 -9.61 -18.26 10.70
N THR A 96 -8.52 -18.67 11.35
CA THR A 96 -8.52 -19.05 12.77
C THR A 96 -8.51 -17.82 13.70
N ASN A 97 -8.83 -18.01 14.99
CA ASN A 97 -8.83 -16.93 15.99
C ASN A 97 -7.42 -16.50 16.45
N ARG A 98 -6.39 -16.80 15.64
CA ARG A 98 -4.99 -16.48 15.92
C ARG A 98 -4.61 -15.20 15.19
N LYS A 99 -3.76 -14.38 15.81
CA LYS A 99 -3.25 -13.17 15.16
C LYS A 99 -2.04 -13.54 14.30
N TYR A 100 -2.08 -13.11 13.05
CA TYR A 100 -0.96 -13.24 12.12
C TYR A 100 -0.47 -11.87 11.71
N GLU A 101 0.84 -11.68 11.65
CA GLU A 101 1.47 -10.54 10.99
C GLU A 101 1.88 -10.95 9.58
N MET A 102 1.37 -10.21 8.60
CA MET A 102 1.77 -10.39 7.21
C MET A 102 3.00 -9.53 6.92
N VAL A 103 3.95 -10.11 6.20
CA VAL A 103 5.08 -9.39 5.60
C VAL A 103 5.13 -9.63 4.10
N ILE A 104 5.59 -8.62 3.38
CA ILE A 104 5.65 -8.56 1.92
C ILE A 104 7.11 -8.35 1.54
N GLN A 105 7.57 -9.08 0.53
CA GLN A 105 8.88 -8.88 -0.04
C GLN A 105 8.85 -7.66 -0.97
N ASN A 106 9.63 -6.62 -0.66
CA ASN A 106 9.78 -5.45 -1.51
C ASN A 106 10.68 -5.74 -2.73
N LYS A 107 10.88 -4.73 -3.59
CA LYS A 107 11.74 -4.83 -4.79
C LYS A 107 13.20 -5.18 -4.50
N ASP A 108 13.68 -4.82 -3.31
CA ASP A 108 15.04 -5.06 -2.83
C ASP A 108 15.21 -6.43 -2.16
N GLY A 109 14.12 -7.20 -2.07
CA GLY A 109 14.09 -8.55 -1.48
C GLY A 109 13.89 -8.57 0.03
N GLU A 110 13.70 -7.42 0.67
CA GLU A 110 13.47 -7.28 2.11
C GLU A 110 12.01 -7.52 2.49
N PHE A 111 11.78 -8.12 3.66
CA PHE A 111 10.43 -8.33 4.19
C PHE A 111 9.96 -7.11 4.97
N VAL A 112 9.02 -6.37 4.38
CA VAL A 112 8.39 -5.17 4.93
C VAL A 112 6.94 -5.44 5.32
N LYS A 113 6.33 -4.52 6.09
CA LYS A 113 4.92 -4.66 6.50
C LYS A 113 3.94 -4.35 5.37
N ASP A 114 4.33 -3.49 4.43
CA ASP A 114 3.52 -3.09 3.28
C ASP A 114 4.41 -2.58 2.14
N CYS A 115 3.90 -2.62 0.91
CA CYS A 115 4.54 -2.01 -0.26
C CYS A 115 3.49 -1.44 -1.21
N LEU A 116 3.88 -0.46 -2.05
CA LEU A 116 2.94 0.12 -3.02
C LEU A 116 2.63 -0.86 -4.15
N ILE A 117 1.42 -0.76 -4.68
CA ILE A 117 1.04 -1.46 -5.91
C ILE A 117 1.98 -1.13 -7.07
N ASP A 118 2.48 0.11 -7.12
CA ASP A 118 3.40 0.52 -8.17
C ASP A 118 4.79 -0.13 -8.07
N GLU A 119 5.18 -0.64 -6.90
CA GLU A 119 6.43 -1.37 -6.73
C GLU A 119 6.29 -2.87 -7.06
N MET A 120 5.06 -3.38 -7.18
CA MET A 120 4.85 -4.78 -7.53
C MET A 120 5.46 -5.10 -8.90
N ASN A 121 6.14 -6.24 -9.01
CA ASN A 121 6.61 -6.72 -10.31
C ASN A 121 5.49 -7.43 -11.09
N VAL A 122 4.45 -6.68 -11.46
CA VAL A 122 3.28 -7.16 -12.21
C VAL A 122 2.96 -6.26 -13.40
N SER A 123 2.05 -6.70 -14.27
CA SER A 123 1.67 -5.96 -15.45
C SER A 123 1.14 -4.54 -15.13
N LYS A 124 1.49 -3.58 -15.99
CA LYS A 124 0.96 -2.20 -15.92
C LYS A 124 -0.58 -2.18 -15.89
N ARG A 125 -1.22 -3.13 -16.57
CA ARG A 125 -2.68 -3.25 -16.59
C ARG A 125 -3.24 -3.59 -15.21
N LEU A 126 -2.62 -4.54 -14.50
CA LEU A 126 -3.00 -4.89 -13.13
C LEU A 126 -2.81 -3.69 -12.20
N LYS A 127 -1.63 -3.06 -12.22
CA LYS A 127 -1.34 -1.85 -11.42
C LYS A 127 -2.37 -0.76 -11.65
N ASN A 128 -2.59 -0.37 -12.91
CA ASN A 128 -3.52 0.69 -13.24
C ASN A 128 -4.96 0.35 -12.85
N SER A 129 -5.35 -0.93 -12.90
CA SER A 129 -6.68 -1.36 -12.48
C SER A 129 -6.85 -1.16 -10.97
N LEU A 130 -5.89 -1.62 -10.16
CA LEU A 130 -5.92 -1.46 -8.70
C LEU A 130 -5.87 0.03 -8.29
N LEU A 131 -4.93 0.78 -8.86
CA LEU A 131 -4.78 2.22 -8.58
C LEU A 131 -6.02 3.02 -8.99
N SER A 132 -6.65 2.68 -10.12
CA SER A 132 -7.90 3.35 -10.54
C SER A 132 -9.08 3.11 -9.62
N PHE A 133 -9.00 2.08 -8.76
CA PHE A 133 -9.96 1.82 -7.70
C PHE A 133 -9.53 2.44 -6.36
N GLY A 134 -8.38 3.10 -6.27
CA GLY A 134 -7.88 3.70 -5.03
C GLY A 134 -7.09 2.72 -4.15
N ILE A 135 -6.78 1.53 -4.66
CA ILE A 135 -5.94 0.54 -3.98
C ILE A 135 -4.48 0.91 -4.25
N ILE A 136 -3.78 1.39 -3.23
CA ILE A 136 -2.43 1.94 -3.38
C ILE A 136 -1.36 1.05 -2.75
N SER A 137 -1.71 0.17 -1.81
CA SER A 137 -0.77 -0.78 -1.20
C SER A 137 -1.18 -2.25 -1.36
N VAL A 138 -0.22 -3.16 -1.16
CA VAL A 138 -0.47 -4.60 -1.19
C VAL A 138 -1.31 -5.04 0.00
N ARG A 139 -1.13 -4.40 1.17
CA ARG A 139 -2.00 -4.66 2.32
C ARG A 139 -3.45 -4.28 2.05
N ASP A 140 -3.69 -3.16 1.36
CA ASP A 140 -5.04 -2.77 0.95
C ASP A 140 -5.70 -3.88 0.13
N VAL A 141 -4.97 -4.53 -0.79
CA VAL A 141 -5.48 -5.66 -1.58
C VAL A 141 -5.84 -6.85 -0.69
N MET A 142 -5.00 -7.17 0.28
CA MET A 142 -5.13 -8.35 1.11
C MET A 142 -6.31 -8.27 2.07
N ASP A 143 -6.61 -7.05 2.53
CA ASP A 143 -7.76 -6.74 3.39
C ASP A 143 -9.07 -6.57 2.61
N LEU A 144 -9.04 -6.64 1.27
CA LEU A 144 -10.27 -6.66 0.48
C LEU A 144 -11.06 -7.93 0.75
N ASP A 145 -12.38 -7.81 0.74
CA ASP A 145 -13.24 -8.97 0.59
C ASP A 145 -12.91 -9.68 -0.72
N TYR A 146 -12.82 -11.00 -0.67
CA TYR A 146 -12.43 -11.78 -1.84
C TYR A 146 -13.40 -11.59 -3.00
N ASP A 147 -14.70 -11.48 -2.71
CA ASP A 147 -15.73 -11.23 -3.72
C ASP A 147 -15.60 -9.82 -4.33
N ALA A 148 -15.09 -8.85 -3.57
CA ALA A 148 -14.86 -7.51 -4.08
C ALA A 148 -13.71 -7.44 -5.11
N LEU A 149 -12.80 -8.41 -5.15
CA LEU A 149 -11.86 -8.54 -6.28
C LEU A 149 -12.57 -8.74 -7.61
N SER A 150 -13.76 -9.36 -7.60
CA SER A 150 -14.60 -9.52 -8.79
C SER A 150 -15.35 -8.24 -9.15
N ASP A 151 -15.62 -7.38 -8.17
CA ASP A 151 -16.27 -6.07 -8.35
C ASP A 151 -15.31 -4.97 -8.82
N ILE A 152 -14.00 -5.21 -8.78
CA ILE A 152 -13.01 -4.39 -9.50
C ILE A 152 -13.28 -4.60 -10.99
N LYS A 153 -14.24 -3.84 -11.52
CA LYS A 153 -14.91 -3.90 -12.84
C LYS A 153 -13.98 -3.93 -14.06
N LYS A 154 -12.66 -3.84 -13.84
CA LYS A 154 -11.58 -3.81 -14.83
C LYS A 154 -10.52 -4.92 -14.66
N LEU A 155 -10.57 -5.73 -13.59
CA LEU A 155 -9.69 -6.88 -13.42
C LEU A 155 -10.20 -8.06 -14.26
N GLY A 156 -9.66 -8.19 -15.48
CA GLY A 156 -9.85 -9.41 -16.26
C GLY A 156 -9.21 -10.63 -15.58
N GLU A 157 -9.68 -11.83 -15.92
CA GLU A 157 -9.21 -13.10 -15.33
C GLU A 157 -7.69 -13.26 -15.30
N LYS A 158 -6.99 -12.76 -16.34
CA LYS A 158 -5.53 -12.76 -16.38
C LYS A 158 -4.91 -11.90 -15.27
N SER A 159 -5.47 -10.72 -15.01
CA SER A 159 -4.99 -9.82 -13.97
C SER A 159 -5.31 -10.36 -12.57
N LYS A 160 -6.46 -11.02 -12.39
CA LYS A 160 -6.76 -11.74 -11.12
C LYS A 160 -5.76 -12.87 -10.88
N THR A 161 -5.52 -13.70 -11.88
CA THR A 161 -4.57 -14.82 -11.80
C THR A 161 -3.15 -14.32 -11.50
N GLU A 162 -2.74 -13.24 -12.18
CA GLU A 162 -1.45 -12.58 -11.96
C GLU A 162 -1.33 -12.03 -10.53
N LEU A 163 -2.37 -11.37 -10.03
CA LEU A 163 -2.42 -10.83 -8.66
C LEU A 163 -2.27 -11.94 -7.62
N ILE A 164 -3.10 -12.99 -7.70
CA ILE A 164 -3.04 -14.11 -6.76
C ILE A 164 -1.68 -14.82 -6.80
N LYS A 165 -1.10 -14.98 -8.00
CA LYS A 165 0.24 -15.58 -8.16
C LYS A 165 1.31 -14.70 -7.52
N TYR A 166 1.26 -13.39 -7.74
CA TYR A 166 2.21 -12.45 -7.13
C TYR A 166 2.13 -12.52 -5.60
N LEU A 167 0.92 -12.40 -5.05
CA LEU A 167 0.70 -12.42 -3.60
C LEU A 167 1.20 -13.74 -2.97
N LYS A 168 0.92 -14.90 -3.58
CA LYS A 168 1.45 -16.20 -3.12
C LYS A 168 2.97 -16.30 -3.12
N THR A 169 3.63 -15.59 -4.03
CA THR A 169 5.09 -15.68 -4.24
C THR A 169 5.85 -14.70 -3.36
N HIS A 170 5.29 -13.52 -3.14
CA HIS A 170 5.98 -12.39 -2.51
C HIS A 170 5.46 -12.04 -1.11
N THR A 171 4.53 -12.83 -0.56
CA THR A 171 4.00 -12.59 0.78
C THR A 171 4.18 -13.80 1.67
N THR A 172 4.20 -13.57 2.98
CA THR A 172 4.19 -14.63 3.99
C THR A 172 3.53 -14.12 5.26
N ILE A 173 2.98 -15.04 6.04
CA ILE A 173 2.37 -14.76 7.33
C ILE A 173 3.23 -15.31 8.46
N ARG A 174 3.26 -14.60 9.59
CA ARG A 174 3.95 -14.98 10.81
C ARG A 174 2.95 -15.00 11.94
N LEU A 175 2.90 -16.08 12.71
CA LEU A 175 2.05 -16.12 13.90
C LEU A 175 2.56 -15.11 14.93
N CYS A 176 1.69 -14.22 15.41
CA CYS A 176 2.01 -13.36 16.53
C CYS A 176 2.05 -14.22 17.81
N ALA A 177 3.18 -14.18 18.51
CA ALA A 177 3.35 -14.82 19.82
C ALA A 177 2.54 -14.09 20.91
#